data_AF-A0A503P8P4-F1
#
_entry.id   AF-A0A503P8P4-F1
#
_cell.length_a   1.000
_cell.length_b   1.000
_cell.length_c   1.000
_cell.angle_alpha   90.00
_cell.angle_beta   90.00
_cell.angle_gamma   90.00
#
_symmetry.space_group_name_H-M   'P 1'
#
loop_
_entity.id
_entity.type
_entity.pdbx_description
1 polymer ?
#
loop_
_entity_poly.entity_id
_entity_poly.type
_entity_poly.pdbx_seq_one_letter_code
_entity_poly.pdbx_strand_id
1 'polypeptide(L)'
;MLSKPFEKPLRVWVGLGFPRQLNTVVDAYQFAIDWCGNSPEQKAAIRACKAALVGDVDAETARGVFAAFARRKDILVEDGAIPPAIGKAQPSHHQ
;
A
#
# COMPACT_ATOMS: atom_id res chain seq x y z
N MET A 1 -19.62 6.22 3.06
CA MET A 1 -18.72 5.08 3.33
C MET A 1 -17.50 5.62 4.05
N LEU A 2 -17.33 5.34 5.34
CA LEU A 2 -16.11 5.76 6.06
C LEU A 2 -14.96 4.86 5.59
N SER A 3 -14.12 5.37 4.70
CA SER A 3 -12.82 4.78 4.41
C SER A 3 -11.97 4.86 5.67
N LYS A 4 -11.87 3.77 6.43
CA LYS A 4 -10.98 3.71 7.60
C LYS A 4 -9.53 3.93 7.11
N PRO A 5 -8.83 4.97 7.59
CA PRO A 5 -7.43 5.17 7.26
C PRO A 5 -6.58 4.15 8.00
N PHE A 6 -5.43 3.82 7.41
CA PHE A 6 -4.38 3.10 8.11
C PHE A 6 -3.58 4.06 9.00
N GLU A 7 -3.05 3.57 10.12
CA GLU A 7 -2.12 4.34 10.96
C GLU A 7 -0.83 4.66 10.21
N LYS A 8 -0.36 3.70 9.40
CA LYS A 8 0.78 3.87 8.50
C LYS A 8 0.37 3.48 7.09
N PRO A 9 0.56 4.37 6.12
CA PRO A 9 0.18 4.08 4.74
C PRO A 9 1.04 2.94 4.17
N LEU A 10 0.41 2.10 3.35
CA LEU A 10 1.12 1.04 2.63
C LEU A 10 1.65 1.60 1.31
N ARG A 11 2.93 1.43 1.04
CA ARG A 11 3.50 1.77 -0.28
C ARG A 11 3.70 0.50 -1.09
N VAL A 12 3.19 0.48 -2.30
CA VAL A 12 3.33 -0.65 -3.23
C VAL A 12 3.87 -0.21 -4.57
N TRP A 13 4.72 -1.04 -5.17
CA TRP A 13 5.13 -0.89 -6.56
C TRP A 13 3.96 -1.22 -7.48
N VAL A 14 3.66 -0.32 -8.41
CA VAL A 14 2.69 -0.56 -9.48
C VAL A 14 3.44 -0.79 -10.79
N GLY A 15 2.81 -1.46 -11.76
CA GLY A 15 3.43 -1.96 -13.01
C GLY A 15 4.11 -0.95 -13.94
N LEU A 16 4.24 0.32 -13.52
CA LEU A 16 4.99 1.38 -14.20
C LEU A 16 6.24 1.83 -13.40
N GLY A 17 6.63 1.10 -12.35
CA GLY A 17 7.84 1.43 -11.56
C GLY A 17 7.67 2.67 -10.67
N PHE A 18 6.43 3.05 -10.36
CA PHE A 18 6.13 4.14 -9.42
C PHE A 18 5.55 3.57 -8.12
N PRO A 19 5.99 4.03 -6.95
CA PRO A 19 5.38 3.65 -5.70
C PRO A 19 4.03 4.34 -5.56
N ARG A 20 2.96 3.58 -5.32
CA ARG A 20 1.65 4.10 -4.96
C ARG A 20 1.44 3.96 -3.45
N GLN A 21 0.98 5.05 -2.82
CA GLN A 21 0.64 5.06 -1.42
C GLN A 21 -0.86 4.74 -1.24
N LEU A 22 -1.15 3.77 -0.39
CA LEU A 22 -2.49 3.33 0.00
C LEU A 22 -2.73 3.82 1.43
N ASN A 23 -3.61 4.80 1.58
CA ASN A 23 -3.85 5.45 2.88
C ASN A 23 -5.04 4.81 3.61
N THR A 24 -5.92 4.13 2.87
CA THR A 24 -7.18 3.60 3.41
C THR A 24 -7.40 2.16 3.01
N VAL A 25 -8.28 1.48 3.76
CA VAL A 25 -8.76 0.13 3.43
C VAL A 25 -9.38 0.08 2.02
N VAL A 26 -10.07 1.15 1.60
CA VAL A 26 -10.67 1.23 0.26
C VAL A 26 -9.58 1.25 -0.82
N ASP A 27 -8.51 2.01 -0.63
CA ASP A 27 -7.40 2.06 -1.59
C ASP A 27 -6.75 0.68 -1.75
N ALA A 28 -6.52 0.00 -0.63
CA ALA A 28 -5.97 -1.36 -0.62
C ALA A 28 -6.92 -2.37 -1.27
N TYR A 29 -8.23 -2.28 -1.01
CA TYR A 29 -9.24 -3.12 -1.65
C TYR A 29 -9.26 -2.96 -3.17
N GLN A 30 -9.30 -1.72 -3.66
CA GLN A 30 -9.29 -1.42 -5.10
C GLN A 30 -8.01 -1.94 -5.75
N PHE A 31 -6.86 -1.67 -5.14
CA PHE A 31 -5.59 -2.17 -5.64
C PHE A 31 -5.55 -3.70 -5.74
N ALA A 32 -6.06 -4.41 -4.71
CA ALA A 32 -6.08 -5.86 -4.71
C ALA A 32 -7.02 -6.45 -5.77
N ILE A 33 -8.08 -5.75 -6.17
CA ILE A 33 -8.99 -6.16 -7.24
C ILE A 33 -8.40 -5.89 -8.61
N ASP A 34 -7.81 -4.71 -8.79
CA ASP A 34 -7.18 -4.30 -10.05
C ASP A 34 -5.90 -5.10 -10.34
N TRP A 35 -5.31 -5.72 -9.32
CA TRP A 35 -4.11 -6.54 -9.47
C TRP A 35 -4.39 -7.76 -10.38
N CYS A 36 -3.76 -7.81 -11.55
CA CYS A 36 -3.83 -8.97 -12.44
C CYS A 36 -3.12 -10.18 -11.80
N GLY A 37 -3.91 -11.06 -11.19
CA GLY A 37 -3.44 -12.28 -10.52
C GLY A 37 -4.61 -13.14 -10.03
N ASN A 38 -4.31 -14.36 -9.62
CA ASN A 38 -5.28 -15.26 -8.98
C ASN A 38 -4.64 -16.02 -7.80
N SER A 39 -3.77 -15.33 -7.07
CA SER A 39 -3.06 -15.92 -5.94
C SER A 39 -3.95 -16.00 -4.70
N PRO A 40 -3.83 -17.06 -3.88
CA PRO A 40 -4.59 -17.18 -2.63
C PRO A 40 -4.35 -16.00 -1.67
N GLU A 41 -3.16 -15.41 -1.70
CA GLU A 41 -2.79 -14.22 -0.92
C GLU A 41 -3.61 -12.99 -1.34
N GLN A 42 -3.85 -12.82 -2.64
CA GLN A 42 -4.68 -11.72 -3.16
C GLN A 42 -6.12 -11.89 -2.70
N LYS A 43 -6.67 -13.11 -2.79
CA LYS A 43 -8.02 -13.41 -2.28
C LYS A 43 -8.13 -13.19 -0.77
N ALA A 44 -7.08 -13.52 -0.02
CA ALA A 44 -7.01 -13.23 1.41
C ALA A 44 -7.01 -11.72 1.68
N ALA A 45 -6.22 -10.94 0.95
CA ALA A 45 -6.19 -9.47 1.06
C ALA A 45 -7.54 -8.82 0.73
N ILE A 46 -8.20 -9.24 -0.35
CA ILE A 46 -9.54 -8.75 -0.73
C ILE A 46 -10.55 -9.05 0.38
N ARG A 47 -10.56 -10.28 0.92
CA ARG A 47 -11.47 -10.68 2.01
C ARG A 47 -11.21 -9.88 3.28
N ALA A 48 -9.96 -9.70 3.67
CA ALA A 48 -9.60 -8.92 4.85
C ALA A 48 -10.00 -7.44 4.70
N CYS A 49 -9.78 -6.84 3.53
CA CYS A 49 -10.22 -5.48 3.27
C CYS A 49 -11.75 -5.37 3.31
N LYS A 50 -12.47 -6.34 2.73
CA LYS A 50 -13.94 -6.38 2.78
C LYS A 50 -14.47 -6.50 4.20
N ALA A 51 -13.86 -7.37 5.03
CA ALA A 51 -14.18 -7.51 6.44
C ALA A 51 -13.94 -6.19 7.22
N ALA A 52 -12.86 -5.46 6.92
CA ALA A 52 -12.59 -4.18 7.55
C ALA A 52 -13.58 -3.08 7.14
N LEU A 53 -14.05 -3.10 5.88
CA LEU A 53 -15.06 -2.16 5.38
C LEU A 53 -16.44 -2.36 6.03
N VAL A 54 -16.80 -3.60 6.36
CA VAL A 54 -18.05 -3.90 7.10
C VAL A 54 -17.89 -3.77 8.62
N GLY A 55 -16.66 -3.53 9.11
CA GLY A 55 -16.37 -3.33 10.53
C GLY A 55 -16.13 -4.62 11.33
N ASP A 56 -16.01 -5.77 10.68
CA ASP A 56 -15.78 -7.07 11.31
C ASP A 56 -14.32 -7.25 11.77
N VAL A 57 -13.38 -6.59 11.09
CA VAL A 57 -11.97 -6.51 11.53
C VAL A 57 -11.47 -5.07 11.54
N ASP A 58 -10.38 -4.85 12.26
CA ASP A 58 -9.71 -3.56 12.29
C ASP A 58 -8.97 -3.24 10.98
N ALA A 59 -8.80 -1.95 10.68
CA ALA A 59 -8.05 -1.50 9.51
C ALA A 59 -6.60 -2.00 9.54
N GLU A 60 -5.95 -2.04 10.70
CA GLU A 60 -4.57 -2.52 10.84
C GLU A 60 -4.46 -4.04 10.62
N THR A 61 -5.50 -4.80 10.98
CA THR A 61 -5.57 -6.23 10.66
C THR A 61 -5.63 -6.44 9.14
N ALA A 62 -6.48 -5.69 8.43
CA ALA A 62 -6.55 -5.75 6.98
C ALA A 62 -5.24 -5.32 6.31
N ARG A 63 -4.60 -4.28 6.86
CA ARG A 63 -3.27 -3.81 6.45
C ARG A 63 -2.21 -4.90 6.55
N GLY A 64 -2.18 -5.64 7.68
CA GLY A 64 -1.22 -6.73 7.89
C GLY A 64 -1.36 -7.85 6.86
N VAL A 65 -2.60 -8.25 6.54
CA VAL A 65 -2.87 -9.27 5.50
C VAL A 65 -2.45 -8.76 4.12
N PHE A 66 -2.77 -7.50 3.81
CA PHE A 66 -2.38 -6.89 2.54
C PHE A 66 -0.84 -6.77 2.42
N ALA A 67 -0.14 -6.38 3.48
CA ALA A 67 1.32 -6.32 3.50
C ALA A 67 1.94 -7.70 3.25
N ALA A 68 1.35 -8.77 3.79
CA ALA A 68 1.78 -10.13 3.52
C ALA A 68 1.61 -10.50 2.03
N PHE A 69 0.49 -10.14 1.41
CA PHE A 69 0.27 -10.29 -0.03
C PHE A 69 1.33 -9.51 -0.84
N ALA A 70 1.53 -8.23 -0.51
CA ALA A 70 2.48 -7.37 -1.20
C ALA A 70 3.93 -7.89 -1.07
N ARG A 71 4.33 -8.42 0.09
CA ARG A 71 5.62 -9.10 0.28
C ARG A 71 5.76 -10.35 -0.59
N ARG A 72 4.70 -11.16 -0.71
CA ARG A 72 4.75 -12.38 -1.56
C ARG A 72 4.86 -12.08 -3.04
N LYS A 73 4.39 -10.89 -3.46
CA LYS A 73 4.51 -10.43 -4.84
C LYS A 73 5.72 -9.53 -5.08
N ASP A 74 6.57 -9.35 -4.08
CA ASP A 74 7.74 -8.46 -4.12
C ASP A 74 7.39 -7.01 -4.53
N ILE A 75 6.17 -6.58 -4.20
CA ILE A 75 5.67 -5.24 -4.52
C ILE A 75 5.56 -4.34 -3.29
N LEU A 76 5.80 -4.85 -2.09
CA LEU A 76 5.78 -4.00 -0.89
C LEU A 76 7.04 -3.12 -0.87
N VAL A 77 6.85 -1.82 -0.76
CA VAL A 77 7.95 -0.88 -0.53
C VAL A 77 8.11 -0.73 0.98
N GLU A 78 9.18 -1.30 1.53
CA GLU A 78 9.51 -1.12 2.95
C GLU A 78 10.08 0.28 3.18
N ASP A 79 9.77 0.88 4.33
CA ASP A 79 10.10 2.28 4.67
C ASP A 79 11.60 2.64 4.62
N GLY A 80 12.50 1.66 4.42
CA GLY A 80 13.94 1.88 4.25
C GLY A 80 14.50 1.66 2.82
N ALA A 81 13.68 1.25 1.86
CA ALA A 81 14.14 0.87 0.51
C ALA A 81 14.11 2.02 -0.51
N ILE A 82 13.65 3.21 -0.13
CA ILE A 82 13.72 4.41 -0.96
C ILE A 82 14.92 5.23 -0.49
N PRO A 83 16.00 5.39 -1.28
CA PRO A 83 17.02 6.39 -1.00
C PRO A 83 16.31 7.74 -0.83
N PRO A 84 16.67 8.57 0.18
CA PRO A 84 16.03 9.86 0.35
C PRO A 84 16.09 10.58 -0.99
N ALA A 85 14.93 10.94 -1.53
CA ALA A 85 14.85 11.75 -2.73
C ALA A 85 15.76 12.96 -2.49
N ILE A 86 16.82 13.09 -3.30
CA ILE A 86 17.81 14.16 -3.20
C ILE A 86 17.03 15.46 -3.19
N GLY A 87 16.91 16.04 -1.99
CA GLY A 87 16.23 17.29 -1.78
C GLY A 87 17.04 18.37 -2.47
N LYS A 88 16.48 18.94 -3.53
CA LYS A 88 16.75 20.27 -4.08
C LYS A 88 18.22 20.72 -4.01
N ALA A 89 18.94 20.58 -5.12
CA ALA A 89 20.08 21.45 -5.39
C ALA A 89 19.57 22.91 -5.39
N GLN A 90 19.79 23.64 -4.31
CA GLN A 90 19.78 25.10 -4.35
C GLN A 90 21.03 25.53 -5.12
N PRO A 91 20.91 26.26 -6.24
CA PRO A 91 22.08 26.90 -6.83
C PRO A 91 22.49 28.04 -5.91
N SER A 92 23.62 27.90 -5.23
CA SER A 92 24.28 29.01 -4.55
C SER A 92 24.80 29.97 -5.61
N HIS A 93 24.03 31.03 -5.88
CA HIS A 93 24.49 32.23 -6.58
C HIS A 93 24.81 33.30 -5.52
N HIS A 94 25.91 34.04 -5.75
CA HIS A 94 26.49 35.13 -4.93
C HIS A 94 27.30 34.66 -3.69
N GLN A 95 28.53 35.12 -3.46
CA GLN A 95 29.26 36.30 -3.94
C GLN A 95 30.77 36.03 -3.89
#